data_AF-A0A941FHD4-F1
#
_entry.id   AF-A0A941FHD4-F1
#
_cell.length_a   1.000
_cell.length_b   1.000
_cell.length_c   1.000
_cell.angle_alpha   90.00
_cell.angle_beta   90.00
_cell.angle_gamma   90.00
#
_symmetry.space_group_name_H-M   'P 1'
#
loop_
_entity.id
_entity.type
_entity.pdbx_description
1 polymer ?
#
loop_
_entity_poly.entity_id
_entity_poly.type
_entity_poly.pdbx_seq_one_letter_code
_entity_poly.pdbx_strand_id
1 'polypeptide(L)' 'MMARFVSLVSYKLPDDVENKLKELSLEEDNKLAKIIYKTMFDNQKLAYELKRPSCQDTGVLQFFVRCGQNFP' A
#
# COMPACT_ATOMS: atom_id res chain seq x y z
N MET A 1 -12.62 12.71 -8.35
CA MET A 1 -12.44 12.20 -6.97
C MET A 1 -11.94 10.75 -6.98
N MET A 2 -12.63 9.82 -7.65
CA MET A 2 -12.25 8.40 -7.71
C MET A 2 -10.87 8.12 -8.31
N ALA A 3 -10.50 8.73 -9.45
CA ALA A 3 -9.19 8.49 -10.07
C ALA A 3 -8.00 8.85 -9.16
N ARG A 4 -8.13 9.94 -8.37
CA ARG A 4 -7.10 10.34 -7.40
C ARG A 4 -7.01 9.35 -6.25
N PHE A 5 -8.15 8.83 -5.78
CA PHE A 5 -8.17 7.81 -4.73
C PHE A 5 -7.57 6.49 -5.22
N VAL A 6 -7.96 6.02 -6.41
CA VAL A 6 -7.39 4.83 -7.06
C VAL A 6 -5.87 4.98 -7.23
N SER A 7 -5.41 6.16 -7.65
CA SER A 7 -3.98 6.45 -7.72
C SER A 7 -3.31 6.42 -6.35
N LEU A 8 -3.91 7.01 -5.31
CA LEU A 8 -3.35 7.00 -3.96
C LEU A 8 -3.14 5.57 -3.42
N VAL A 9 -4.16 4.72 -3.53
CA VAL A 9 -4.09 3.34 -3.02
C VAL A 9 -3.10 2.45 -3.78
N SER A 10 -2.67 2.85 -5.00
CA SER A 10 -1.67 2.08 -5.75
C SER A 10 -0.24 2.29 -5.26
N TYR A 11 0.04 3.36 -4.50
CA TYR A 11 1.39 3.69 -4.02
C TYR A 11 1.49 3.98 -2.52
N LYS A 12 0.37 4.02 -1.79
CA LYS A 12 0.34 4.23 -0.34
C LYS A 12 -0.41 3.08 0.33
N LEU A 13 0.30 2.37 1.21
CA LEU A 13 -0.32 1.36 2.05
C LEU A 13 -1.13 2.02 3.18
N PRO A 14 -2.17 1.34 3.68
CA PRO A 14 -2.86 1.72 4.91
C PRO A 14 -1.89 1.82 6.11
N ASP A 15 -2.17 2.75 7.03
CA ASP A 15 -1.27 3.03 8.16
C ASP A 15 -1.14 1.85 9.13
N ASP A 16 -2.20 1.06 9.31
CA ASP A 16 -2.19 -0.17 10.11
C ASP A 16 -1.25 -1.23 9.51
N VAL A 17 -1.26 -1.40 8.19
CA VAL A 17 -0.33 -2.30 7.48
C VAL A 17 1.10 -1.81 7.60
N GLU A 18 1.36 -0.52 7.38
CA GLU A 18 2.72 0.04 7.51
C GLU A 18 3.27 -0.08 8.93
N ASN A 19 2.42 0.17 9.94
CA ASN A 19 2.82 0.03 11.35
C ASN A 19 3.09 -1.42 11.71
N LYS A 20 2.26 -2.37 11.27
CA LYS A 20 2.49 -3.78 11.54
C LYS A 20 3.75 -4.31 10.86
N LEU A 21 4.03 -3.89 9.63
CA LEU A 21 5.27 -4.24 8.94
C LEU A 21 6.50 -3.73 9.69
N LYS A 22 6.45 -2.50 10.24
CA LYS A 22 7.54 -1.96 11.06
C LYS A 22 7.76 -2.78 12.33
N GLU A 23 6.70 -3.08 13.06
CA GLU A 23 6.75 -3.93 14.26
C GLU A 23 7.41 -5.28 13.96
N LEU A 24 6.91 -6.00 12.95
CA LEU A 24 7.44 -7.32 12.57
C LEU A 24 8.91 -7.24 12.10
N SER A 25 9.29 -6.16 11.40
CA SER A 25 10.68 -5.98 10.96
C SER A 25 11.68 -5.80 12.13
N LEU A 26 11.21 -5.30 13.28
CA LEU A 26 12.03 -5.13 14.48
C LEU A 26 12.20 -6.44 15.24
N GLU A 27 11.17 -7.30 15.21
CA GLU A 27 11.17 -8.62 15.85
C GLU A 27 11.94 -9.68 15.04
N GLU A 28 12.10 -9.46 13.73
CA GLU A 28 12.80 -10.37 12.83
C GLU A 28 14.27 -10.56 13.23
N ASP A 29 14.79 -11.77 13.10
CA ASP A 29 16.20 -12.11 13.38
C ASP A 29 16.92 -12.62 12.13
N ASN A 30 16.19 -13.10 11.13
CA ASN A 30 16.72 -13.63 9.91
C ASN A 30 17.32 -12.51 9.04
N LYS A 31 18.62 -12.64 8.75
CA LYS A 31 19.37 -11.66 7.96
C LYS A 31 18.77 -11.40 6.58
N LEU A 32 18.26 -12.44 5.91
CA LEU A 32 17.64 -12.30 4.59
C LEU A 32 16.30 -11.56 4.70
N ALA A 33 15.47 -11.93 5.68
CA ALA A 33 14.19 -11.28 5.91
C ALA A 33 14.35 -9.78 6.24
N LYS A 34 15.37 -9.39 7.02
CA LYS A 34 15.68 -7.97 7.27
C LYS A 34 16.00 -7.19 6.01
N ILE A 35 16.75 -7.79 5.08
CA ILE A 35 17.06 -7.16 3.78
C ILE A 35 15.77 -6.99 2.98
N ILE A 36 14.88 -8.00 2.98
CA ILE A 36 13.58 -7.93 2.31
C ILE A 36 12.73 -6.80 2.88
N TYR A 37 12.58 -6.69 4.21
CA TYR A 37 11.85 -5.59 4.85
C TYR A 37 12.42 -4.23 4.45
N LYS A 38 13.75 -4.08 4.47
CA LYS A 38 14.40 -2.85 4.03
C LYS A 38 14.03 -2.50 2.59
N THR A 39 14.13 -3.47 1.67
CA THR A 39 13.75 -3.27 0.26
C THR A 39 12.28 -2.90 0.10
N MET A 40 11.37 -3.52 0.87
CA MET A 40 9.95 -3.17 0.87
C MET A 40 9.73 -1.72 1.32
N PHE A 41 10.39 -1.27 2.39
CA PHE A 41 10.26 0.10 2.88
C PHE A 41 10.86 1.12 1.91
N ASP A 42 12.02 0.83 1.31
CA ASP A 42 12.63 1.67 0.29
C ASP A 42 11.71 1.82 -0.93
N ASN A 43 11.10 0.71 -1.37
CA ASN A 43 10.11 0.72 -2.45
C ASN A 43 8.88 1.57 -2.11
N GLN A 44 8.31 1.40 -0.91
CA GLN A 44 7.16 2.18 -0.45
C GLN A 44 7.45 3.69 -0.39
N LYS A 45 8.65 4.06 0.08
CA LYS A 45 9.09 5.45 0.10
C LYS A 45 9.16 6.03 -1.31
N LEU A 46 9.84 5.34 -2.23
CA LEU A 46 9.99 5.79 -3.62
C LEU A 46 8.65 5.84 -4.35
N ALA A 47 7.78 4.86 -4.15
CA ALA A 47 6.43 4.84 -4.71
C ALA A 47 5.64 6.10 -4.31
N TYR A 48 5.70 6.47 -3.03
CA TYR A 48 5.04 7.67 -2.51
C TYR A 48 5.66 8.98 -3.03
N GLU A 49 6.99 9.08 -3.11
CA GLU A 49 7.70 10.27 -3.61
C GLU A 49 7.47 10.49 -5.11
N LEU A 50 7.57 9.43 -5.90
CA LEU A 50 7.46 9.46 -7.37
C LEU A 50 6.01 9.41 -7.86
N LYS A 51 5.04 9.14 -6.97
CA LYS A 51 3.62 8.93 -7.30
C LYS A 51 3.43 7.81 -8.33
N ARG A 52 4.16 6.71 -8.15
CA ARG A 52 4.14 5.53 -9.03
C ARG A 52 3.66 4.31 -8.25
N PRO A 53 2.91 3.38 -8.88
CA PRO A 53 2.47 2.18 -8.20
C PRO A 53 3.64 1.44 -7.54
N SER A 54 3.42 0.94 -6.31
CA SER A 54 4.46 0.23 -5.57
C SER A 54 4.73 -1.18 -6.12
N CYS A 55 3.83 -1.72 -6.95
CA CYS A 55 3.98 -3.00 -7.61
C CYS A 55 3.72 -2.87 -9.12
N GLN A 56 4.34 -3.76 -9.90
CA GLN A 56 4.11 -3.88 -11.35
C GLN A 56 2.71 -4.45 -11.65
N ASP A 57 2.24 -5.38 -10.83
CA ASP A 57 0.84 -5.80 -10.84
C ASP A 57 0.01 -4.85 -9.97
N THR A 58 -0.78 -4.00 -10.62
CA THR A 58 -1.63 -3.01 -9.94
C THR A 58 -2.96 -3.59 -9.47
N GLY A 59 -3.21 -4.87 -9.70
CA GLY A 59 -4.46 -5.54 -9.37
C GLY A 59 -5.66 -5.09 -10.20
N VAL A 60 -6.85 -5.50 -9.75
CA VAL A 60 -8.14 -5.22 -10.40
C VAL A 60 -8.95 -4.25 -9.54
N LEU A 61 -9.61 -3.28 -10.17
CA LEU A 61 -10.47 -2.34 -9.46
C LEU A 61 -11.76 -3.04 -9.00
N GLN A 62 -11.94 -3.14 -7.69
CA GLN A 62 -13.14 -3.70 -7.08
C GLN A 62 -13.76 -2.68 -6.12
N PHE A 63 -15.06 -2.42 -6.29
CA PHE A 63 -15.81 -1.48 -5.46
C PHE A 63 -16.98 -2.19 -4.80
N PHE A 64 -17.12 -2.03 -3.49
CA PHE A 64 -18.30 -2.41 -2.73
C PHE A 64 -19.07 -1.15 -2.38
N VAL A 65 -20.16 -0.90 -3.09
CA VAL A 65 -20.94 0.33 -2.94
C VAL A 65 -22.23 0.02 -2.19
N ARG A 66 -22.54 0.80 -1.15
CA ARG A 66 -23.85 0.82 -0.51
C ARG A 66 -24.54 2.12 -0.93
N CYS A 67 -25.62 2.01 -1.70
CA CYS A 67 -26.45 3.15 -2.09
C CYS A 67 -27.82 3.07 -1.40
N GLY A 68 -28.31 4.20 -0.90
CA GLY A 68 -29.65 4.32 -0.31
C GLY A 68 -30.74 4.60 -1.34
N GLN A 69 -31.97 4.79 -0.86
CA GLN A 69 -33.10 5.18 -1.71
C GLN A 69 -32.92 6.63 -2.20
N ASN A 70 -33.34 6.92 -3.44
CA ASN A 70 -33.13 8.18 -4.17
C ASN A 70 -31.68 8.47 -4.61
N PHE A 71 -30.84 7.45 -4.82
CA PHE A 71 -29.58 7.61 -5.55
C PHE A 71 -29.85 7.72 -7.07
N PRO A 72 -29.13 8.57 -7.83
CA PRO A 72 -28.06 9.46 -7.36
C PRO A 72 -28.57 10.62 -6.50
#